data_AF-A0A060BZ43-F1
#
_entry.id   AF-A0A060BZ43-F1
#
_cell.length_a   1.000
_cell.length_b   1.000
_cell.length_c   1.000
_cell.angle_alpha   90.00
_cell.angle_beta   90.00
_cell.angle_gamma   90.00
#
_symmetry.space_group_name_H-M   'P 1'
#
loop_
_entity.id
_entity.type
_entity.pdbx_description
1 polymer ?
#
loop_
_entity_poly.entity_id
_entity_poly.type
_entity_poly.pdbx_seq_one_letter_code
_entity_poly.pdbx_strand_id
1 'polypeptide(L)'
;EGAREAIRRLVAEGVRVSVGHTDATFDETRRAIDDGATRATHLFNAMPPIHHRTPGPIPALLADPRVRLEVIADGLHVAPELVGVLMSAPGLRDRIVLVSDGTDVAGLPDGPARRWEGTPVVIRDGPRLHRRGRGRRRIARRARRAAGRGGAGCAAGGGARRDQPRPGGL
;
A
#
# COMPACT_ATOMS: atom_id res chain seq x y z
N GLU A 1 2.36 -21.84 17.99
CA GLU A 1 3.72 -22.39 18.23
C GLU A 1 4.20 -23.11 16.97
N GLY A 2 5.51 -23.17 16.69
CA GLY A 2 6.08 -23.81 15.49
C GLY A 2 6.55 -22.85 14.38
N ALA A 3 5.96 -21.66 14.26
CA ALA A 3 6.33 -20.69 13.21
C ALA A 3 7.82 -20.31 13.23
N ARG A 4 8.37 -20.02 14.41
CA ARG A 4 9.79 -19.65 14.59
C ARG A 4 10.75 -20.75 14.14
N GLU A 5 10.45 -21.99 14.48
CA GLU A 5 11.26 -23.13 14.05
C GLU A 5 11.18 -23.32 12.53
N ALA A 6 9.98 -23.21 11.96
CA ALA A 6 9.79 -23.26 10.52
C ALA A 6 10.56 -22.14 9.81
N ILE A 7 10.54 -20.90 10.33
CA ILE A 7 11.33 -19.78 9.80
C ILE A 7 12.81 -20.15 9.76
N ARG A 8 13.39 -20.56 10.90
CA ARG A 8 14.82 -20.90 10.98
C ARG A 8 15.20 -22.03 10.03
N ARG A 9 14.37 -23.07 9.93
CA ARG A 9 14.60 -24.19 9.00
C ARG A 9 14.57 -23.74 7.54
N LEU A 10 13.54 -23.00 7.14
CA LEU A 10 13.40 -22.49 5.77
C LEU A 10 14.56 -21.55 5.40
N VAL A 11 14.97 -20.67 6.32
CA VAL A 11 16.10 -19.77 6.12
C VAL A 11 17.41 -20.53 5.98
N ALA A 12 17.64 -21.60 6.77
CA ALA A 12 18.81 -22.46 6.64
C ALA A 12 18.90 -23.14 5.26
N GLU A 13 17.76 -23.43 4.63
CA GLU A 13 17.65 -23.95 3.27
C GLU A 13 17.71 -22.85 2.18
N GLY A 14 18.00 -21.60 2.55
CA GLY A 14 18.09 -20.46 1.62
C GLY A 14 16.74 -19.92 1.13
N VAL A 15 15.62 -20.34 1.74
CA VAL A 15 14.28 -19.84 1.40
C VAL A 15 14.05 -18.47 2.03
N ARG A 16 13.52 -17.53 1.23
CA ARG A 16 13.08 -16.22 1.74
C ARG A 16 11.73 -16.34 2.42
N VAL A 17 11.70 -16.10 3.72
CA VAL A 17 10.46 -16.17 4.50
C VAL A 17 9.80 -14.81 4.60
N SER A 18 8.48 -14.80 4.44
CA SER A 18 7.63 -13.61 4.50
C SER A 18 6.62 -13.69 5.65
N VAL A 19 6.38 -12.56 6.31
CA VAL A 19 5.34 -12.40 7.32
C VAL A 19 4.09 -11.85 6.66
N GLY A 20 2.96 -12.55 6.81
CA GLY A 20 1.67 -12.20 6.22
C GLY A 20 0.55 -13.03 6.84
N HIS A 21 -0.71 -12.64 6.62
CA HIS A 21 -1.89 -13.37 7.12
C HIS A 21 -1.78 -13.74 8.61
N THR A 22 -1.51 -12.75 9.45
CA THR A 22 -1.12 -13.00 10.84
C THR A 22 -1.76 -11.98 11.78
N ASP A 23 -2.21 -12.47 12.92
CA ASP A 23 -2.64 -11.65 14.07
C ASP A 23 -1.50 -11.48 15.11
N ALA A 24 -0.25 -11.53 14.64
CA ALA A 24 0.91 -11.52 15.52
C ALA A 24 1.05 -10.16 16.21
N THR A 25 1.48 -10.18 17.45
CA THR A 25 1.88 -8.96 18.16
C THR A 25 3.15 -8.37 17.56
N PHE A 26 3.45 -7.14 17.95
CA PHE A 26 4.69 -6.47 17.56
C PHE A 26 5.93 -7.28 17.96
N ASP A 27 5.97 -7.80 19.18
CA ASP A 27 7.12 -8.56 19.69
C ASP A 27 7.26 -9.94 19.03
N GLU A 28 6.16 -10.63 18.77
CA GLU A 28 6.19 -11.88 18.01
C GLU A 28 6.71 -11.66 16.59
N THR A 29 6.29 -10.56 15.95
CA THR A 29 6.76 -10.19 14.62
C THR A 29 8.25 -9.87 14.62
N ARG A 30 8.75 -9.13 15.61
CA ARG A 30 10.19 -8.88 15.78
C ARG A 30 10.98 -10.18 15.92
N ARG A 31 10.50 -11.11 16.75
CA ARG A 31 11.14 -12.43 16.92
C ARG A 31 11.17 -13.22 15.60
N ALA A 32 10.14 -13.13 14.78
CA ALA A 32 10.13 -13.76 13.45
C ALA A 32 11.18 -13.15 12.51
N ILE A 33 11.36 -11.82 12.55
CA ILE A 33 12.41 -11.14 11.79
C ILE A 33 13.80 -11.53 12.30
N ASP A 34 13.98 -11.62 13.62
CA ASP A 34 15.24 -12.06 14.24
C ASP A 34 15.60 -13.51 13.90
N ASP A 35 14.59 -14.37 13.68
CA ASP A 35 14.77 -15.73 13.19
C ASP A 35 15.07 -15.80 11.68
N GLY A 36 14.99 -14.68 10.95
CA GLY A 36 15.41 -14.57 9.55
C GLY A 36 14.30 -14.27 8.54
N ALA A 37 13.07 -13.94 8.96
CA ALA A 37 12.06 -13.44 8.05
C ALA A 37 12.48 -12.06 7.49
N THR A 38 12.42 -11.89 6.16
CA THR A 38 12.95 -10.69 5.48
C THR A 38 11.94 -10.03 4.52
N ARG A 39 10.70 -10.51 4.52
CA ARG A 39 9.61 -9.99 3.69
C ARG A 39 8.34 -9.76 4.51
N ALA A 40 7.55 -8.79 4.09
CA ALA A 40 6.17 -8.60 4.51
C ALA A 40 5.28 -8.82 3.29
N THR A 41 4.44 -9.84 3.31
CA THR A 41 3.47 -10.13 2.25
C THR A 41 2.38 -9.07 2.31
N HIS A 42 2.06 -8.46 1.16
CA HIS A 42 0.97 -7.49 0.93
C HIS A 42 0.60 -6.64 2.15
N LEU A 43 1.60 -5.93 2.70
CA LEU A 43 1.55 -5.13 3.92
C LEU A 43 0.21 -4.41 4.10
N PHE A 44 -0.29 -4.41 5.34
CA PHE A 44 -1.63 -3.98 5.79
C PHE A 44 -2.75 -5.00 5.55
N ASN A 45 -2.71 -5.80 4.49
CA ASN A 45 -3.79 -6.75 4.17
C ASN A 45 -3.67 -8.02 5.02
N ALA A 46 -4.80 -8.54 5.48
CA ALA A 46 -4.87 -9.71 6.38
C ALA A 46 -3.95 -9.57 7.62
N MET A 47 -3.86 -8.37 8.16
CA MET A 47 -3.15 -8.03 9.40
C MET A 47 -4.04 -7.13 10.27
N PRO A 48 -3.90 -7.15 11.61
CA PRO A 48 -4.59 -6.22 12.49
C PRO A 48 -4.29 -4.75 12.15
N PRO A 49 -5.29 -3.84 12.20
CA PRO A 49 -5.04 -2.42 12.06
C PRO A 49 -4.07 -1.89 13.12
N ILE A 50 -3.35 -0.82 12.80
CA ILE A 50 -2.41 -0.19 13.73
C ILE A 50 -3.20 0.49 14.86
N HIS A 51 -2.94 0.08 16.10
CA HIS A 51 -3.48 0.73 17.30
C HIS A 51 -2.34 1.23 18.20
N HIS A 52 -2.47 2.42 18.77
CA HIS A 52 -1.39 3.12 19.49
C HIS A 52 -0.82 2.37 20.71
N ARG A 53 -1.61 1.53 21.39
CA ARG A 53 -1.16 0.69 22.53
C ARG A 53 -0.81 -0.75 22.16
N THR A 54 -1.30 -1.21 21.03
CA THR A 54 -1.18 -2.59 20.55
C THR A 54 -0.88 -2.53 19.06
N PRO A 55 0.35 -2.15 18.69
CA PRO A 55 0.69 -1.76 17.32
C PRO A 55 0.54 -2.89 16.29
N GLY A 56 0.62 -4.15 16.72
CA GLY A 56 0.50 -5.31 15.85
C GLY A 56 1.74 -5.50 14.96
N PRO A 57 1.61 -6.27 13.87
CA PRO A 57 2.75 -6.70 13.07
C PRO A 57 3.25 -5.60 12.13
N ILE A 58 2.35 -4.73 11.65
CA ILE A 58 2.66 -3.72 10.64
C ILE A 58 3.77 -2.76 11.11
N PRO A 59 3.71 -2.15 12.32
CA PRO A 59 4.78 -1.26 12.76
C PRO A 59 6.10 -1.98 13.00
N ALA A 60 6.11 -3.26 13.39
CA ALA A 60 7.33 -4.04 13.53
C ALA A 60 8.02 -4.24 12.16
N LEU A 61 7.25 -4.58 11.13
CA LEU A 61 7.74 -4.76 9.76
C LEU A 61 8.24 -3.43 9.16
N LEU A 62 7.51 -2.33 9.40
CA LEU A 62 7.92 -0.98 8.98
C LEU A 62 9.23 -0.55 9.66
N ALA A 63 9.36 -0.78 10.96
CA ALA A 63 10.51 -0.32 11.74
C ALA A 63 11.82 -1.05 11.41
N ASP A 64 11.76 -2.31 10.94
CA ASP A 64 12.97 -3.12 10.75
C ASP A 64 13.54 -3.00 9.32
N PRO A 65 14.72 -2.38 9.11
CA PRO A 65 15.28 -2.15 7.78
C PRO A 65 15.62 -3.44 7.01
N ARG A 66 15.69 -4.60 7.67
CA ARG A 66 15.95 -5.90 7.04
C ARG A 66 14.78 -6.40 6.18
N VAL A 67 13.58 -5.84 6.36
CA VAL A 67 12.35 -6.35 5.74
C VAL A 67 11.99 -5.57 4.47
N ARG A 68 11.77 -6.25 3.34
CA ARG A 68 11.12 -5.64 2.17
C ARG A 68 9.60 -5.71 2.30
N LEU A 69 8.92 -4.66 1.85
CA LEU A 69 7.52 -4.39 2.11
C LEU A 69 6.72 -4.56 0.81
N GLU A 70 5.99 -5.67 0.67
CA GLU A 70 5.15 -5.87 -0.51
C GLU A 70 3.88 -5.05 -0.38
N VAL A 71 3.54 -4.25 -1.40
CA VAL A 71 2.37 -3.35 -1.38
C VAL A 71 1.56 -3.52 -2.65
N ILE A 72 0.26 -3.76 -2.49
CA ILE A 72 -0.72 -3.79 -3.58
C ILE A 72 -1.22 -2.35 -3.81
N ALA A 73 -0.66 -1.68 -4.82
CA ALA A 73 -0.91 -0.26 -5.09
C ALA A 73 -2.03 -0.02 -6.13
N ASP A 74 -3.16 -0.73 -6.01
CA ASP A 74 -4.31 -0.62 -6.92
C ASP A 74 -5.35 0.44 -6.48
N GLY A 75 -5.18 1.02 -5.30
CA GLY A 75 -6.11 1.98 -4.70
C GLY A 75 -7.36 1.35 -4.07
N LEU A 76 -7.45 0.03 -4.03
CA LEU A 76 -8.55 -0.73 -3.42
C LEU A 76 -8.08 -1.50 -2.18
N HIS A 77 -6.93 -2.17 -2.28
CA HIS A 77 -6.32 -2.87 -1.15
C HIS A 77 -5.69 -1.87 -0.17
N VAL A 78 -4.93 -0.92 -0.71
CA VAL A 78 -4.28 0.14 0.06
C VAL A 78 -4.71 1.50 -0.49
N ALA A 79 -5.17 2.37 0.40
CA ALA A 79 -5.55 3.73 0.03
C ALA A 79 -4.35 4.49 -0.57
N PRO A 80 -4.52 5.28 -1.65
CA PRO A 80 -3.44 6.03 -2.28
C PRO A 80 -2.67 6.94 -1.31
N GLU A 81 -3.36 7.49 -0.30
CA GLU A 81 -2.77 8.32 0.75
C GLU A 81 -1.75 7.55 1.59
N LEU A 82 -2.06 6.30 1.94
CA LEU A 82 -1.17 5.45 2.72
C LEU A 82 0.05 5.00 1.91
N VAL A 83 -0.14 4.73 0.60
CA VAL A 83 0.98 4.53 -0.33
C VAL A 83 1.86 5.79 -0.37
N GLY A 84 1.25 6.98 -0.43
CA GLY A 84 1.96 8.26 -0.37
C GLY A 84 2.79 8.44 0.90
N VAL A 85 2.27 8.03 2.06
CA VAL A 85 3.01 8.03 3.33
C VAL A 85 4.24 7.13 3.24
N LEU A 86 4.09 5.88 2.79
CA LEU A 86 5.20 4.95 2.64
C LEU A 86 6.28 5.48 1.69
N MET A 87 5.88 6.10 0.59
CA MET A 87 6.79 6.66 -0.41
C MET A 87 7.50 7.93 0.05
N SER A 88 6.95 8.64 1.03
CA SER A 88 7.52 9.89 1.55
C SER A 88 8.42 9.67 2.77
N ALA A 89 8.29 8.52 3.44
CA ALA A 89 9.08 8.16 4.60
C ALA A 89 10.52 7.76 4.20
N PRO A 90 11.55 8.42 4.75
CA PRO A 90 12.95 8.03 4.52
C PRO A 90 13.21 6.57 4.90
N GLY A 91 13.99 5.87 4.09
CA GLY A 91 14.33 4.46 4.30
C GLY A 91 13.21 3.47 3.97
N LEU A 92 11.93 3.86 3.99
CA LEU A 92 10.84 2.97 3.60
C LEU A 92 10.71 2.84 2.09
N ARG A 93 10.86 3.94 1.34
CA ARG A 93 10.72 3.95 -0.13
C ARG A 93 11.53 2.83 -0.80
N ASP A 94 12.81 2.69 -0.45
CA ASP A 94 13.73 1.73 -1.07
C ASP A 94 13.45 0.27 -0.70
N ARG A 95 12.59 0.07 0.31
CA ARG A 95 12.18 -1.25 0.79
C ARG A 95 10.85 -1.70 0.19
N ILE A 96 10.10 -0.81 -0.46
CA ILE A 96 8.81 -1.15 -1.06
C ILE A 96 9.00 -2.01 -2.31
N VAL A 97 8.19 -3.06 -2.41
CA VAL A 97 8.09 -3.95 -3.56
C VAL A 97 6.65 -3.91 -4.02
N LEU A 98 6.40 -3.43 -5.24
CA LEU A 98 5.04 -3.43 -5.77
C LEU A 98 4.66 -4.85 -6.21
N VAL A 99 3.49 -5.30 -5.77
CA VAL A 99 2.92 -6.60 -6.12
C VAL A 99 1.49 -6.41 -6.62
N SER A 100 1.05 -7.24 -7.55
CA SER A 100 -0.36 -7.23 -7.98
C SER A 100 -1.27 -7.99 -7.02
N ASP A 101 -0.74 -9.03 -6.38
CA ASP A 101 -1.51 -10.09 -5.71
C ASP A 101 -2.67 -10.60 -6.59
N GLY A 102 -2.41 -10.60 -7.90
CA GLY A 102 -3.41 -10.92 -8.92
C GLY A 102 -3.65 -12.42 -9.00
N THR A 103 -4.90 -12.77 -9.26
CA THR A 103 -5.34 -14.16 -9.48
C THR A 103 -5.45 -14.46 -10.98
N ASP A 104 -5.76 -15.70 -11.33
CA ASP A 104 -6.00 -16.15 -12.72
C ASP A 104 -7.17 -15.42 -13.42
N VAL A 105 -8.03 -14.77 -12.64
CA VAL A 105 -9.13 -13.94 -13.14
C VAL A 105 -8.79 -12.45 -13.25
N ALA A 106 -7.61 -12.03 -12.81
CA ALA A 106 -7.16 -10.65 -12.94
C ALA A 106 -6.97 -10.27 -14.42
N GLY A 107 -7.41 -9.05 -14.79
CA GLY A 107 -7.31 -8.54 -16.17
C GLY A 107 -8.34 -9.12 -17.16
N LEU A 108 -9.15 -10.10 -16.76
CA LEU A 108 -10.26 -10.58 -17.58
C LEU A 108 -11.37 -9.52 -17.70
N PRO A 109 -12.11 -9.48 -18.82
CA PRO A 109 -13.22 -8.55 -18.98
C PRO A 109 -14.36 -8.86 -18.02
N ASP A 110 -15.16 -7.83 -17.72
CA ASP A 110 -16.45 -7.96 -17.05
C ASP A 110 -17.28 -9.08 -17.70
N GLY A 111 -17.93 -9.90 -16.87
CA GLY A 111 -18.58 -11.09 -17.39
C GLY A 111 -19.38 -11.88 -16.35
N PRO A 112 -19.90 -13.06 -16.74
CA PRO A 112 -20.63 -13.94 -15.85
C PRO A 112 -19.74 -14.39 -14.68
N ALA A 113 -20.38 -14.91 -13.62
CA ALA A 113 -19.66 -15.42 -12.46
C ALA A 113 -18.68 -16.53 -12.87
N ARG A 114 -17.43 -16.38 -12.44
CA ARG A 114 -16.36 -17.37 -12.58
C ARG A 114 -16.11 -18.00 -11.21
N ARG A 115 -15.26 -19.02 -11.16
CA ARG A 115 -14.80 -19.60 -9.89
C ARG A 115 -13.33 -19.30 -9.71
N TRP A 116 -12.98 -18.77 -8.54
CA TRP A 116 -11.61 -18.64 -8.06
C TRP A 116 -11.54 -19.41 -6.74
N GLU A 117 -10.69 -20.44 -6.67
CA GLU A 117 -10.57 -21.35 -5.52
C GLU A 117 -11.93 -21.89 -5.01
N GLY A 118 -12.79 -22.30 -5.95
CA GLY A 118 -14.14 -22.78 -5.64
C GLY A 118 -15.15 -21.67 -5.27
N THR A 119 -14.69 -20.45 -5.00
CA THR A 119 -15.52 -19.29 -4.67
C THR A 119 -16.05 -18.62 -5.93
N PRO A 120 -17.38 -18.39 -6.05
CA PRO A 120 -17.93 -17.60 -7.13
C PRO A 120 -17.47 -16.14 -7.04
N VAL A 121 -16.81 -15.68 -8.10
CA VAL A 121 -16.33 -14.30 -8.24
C VAL A 121 -16.97 -13.66 -9.48
N VAL A 122 -17.30 -12.38 -9.37
CA VAL A 122 -17.81 -11.59 -10.49
C VAL A 122 -16.90 -10.39 -10.69
N ILE A 123 -16.38 -10.25 -11.90
CA ILE A 123 -15.59 -9.10 -12.33
C ILE A 123 -16.55 -8.02 -12.80
N ARG A 124 -16.47 -6.85 -12.18
CA ARG A 124 -17.27 -5.67 -12.53
C ARG A 124 -16.43 -4.41 -12.36
N ASP A 125 -16.52 -3.50 -13.31
CA ASP A 125 -15.85 -2.20 -13.26
C ASP A 125 -14.32 -2.34 -13.01
N GLY A 126 -13.65 -3.24 -13.75
CA GLY A 126 -12.22 -3.57 -13.62
C GLY A 126 -11.95 -4.84 -12.78
N PRO A 127 -10.69 -5.16 -12.41
CA PRO A 127 -10.32 -6.39 -11.70
C PRO A 127 -10.78 -6.37 -10.23
N ARG A 128 -12.10 -6.30 -10.00
CA ARG A 128 -12.72 -6.33 -8.68
C ARG A 128 -13.34 -7.71 -8.48
N LEU A 129 -12.88 -8.43 -7.47
CA LEU A 129 -13.49 -9.70 -7.08
C LEU A 129 -14.60 -9.43 -6.07
N HIS A 130 -15.85 -9.59 -6.50
CA HIS A 130 -16.98 -9.59 -5.59
C HIS A 130 -17.33 -11.01 -5.16
N ARG A 131 -17.16 -11.32 -3.87
CA ARG A 131 -17.78 -12.51 -3.24
C ARG A 131 -19.28 -12.27 -3.12
N ARG A 132 -20.12 -13.11 -3.74
CA ARG A 132 -21.58 -13.04 -3.53
C ARG A 132 -21.93 -13.54 -2.13
N GLY A 133 -22.28 -12.63 -1.21
CA GLY A 133 -22.86 -12.99 0.09
C GLY A 133 -23.07 -11.83 1.09
N ARG A 134 -24.33 -11.35 1.15
CA ARG A 134 -24.99 -10.40 2.10
C ARG A 134 -24.43 -8.96 2.24
N GLY A 135 -25.24 -8.00 1.77
CA GLY A 135 -25.21 -6.60 2.23
C GLY A 135 -24.74 -5.58 1.19
N ARG A 136 -25.68 -5.01 0.42
CA ARG A 136 -25.43 -3.88 -0.47
C ARG A 136 -25.07 -2.64 0.36
N ARG A 137 -23.86 -2.10 0.22
CA ARG A 137 -23.61 -0.67 0.46
C ARG A 137 -23.20 -0.06 -0.88
N ARG A 138 -24.10 0.77 -1.42
CA ARG A 138 -23.83 1.63 -2.58
C ARG A 138 -22.82 2.68 -2.11
N ILE A 139 -21.59 2.64 -2.60
CA ILE A 139 -20.72 3.82 -2.55
C ILE A 139 -20.97 4.58 -3.84
N ALA A 140 -21.56 5.76 -3.70
CA ALA A 140 -21.84 6.67 -4.78
C ALA A 140 -20.53 7.15 -5.43
N ARG A 141 -20.56 7.21 -6.75
CA ARG A 141 -19.49 7.73 -7.61
C ARG A 141 -19.19 9.19 -7.27
N ARG A 142 -17.91 9.56 -7.21
CA ARG A 142 -17.46 10.87 -7.69
C ARG A 142 -16.31 10.66 -8.67
N ALA A 143 -16.66 10.82 -9.94
CA ALA A 143 -15.74 10.78 -11.07
C ALA A 143 -14.83 12.01 -11.08
N ARG A 144 -13.62 11.77 -11.58
CA ARG A 144 -12.55 12.72 -11.87
C ARG A 144 -13.05 13.93 -12.68
N ARG A 145 -12.50 15.11 -12.41
CA ARG A 145 -12.26 16.14 -13.43
C ARG A 145 -10.76 16.42 -13.46
N ALA A 146 -10.13 15.97 -14.54
CA ALA A 146 -8.78 16.36 -14.91
C ALA A 146 -8.80 17.70 -15.65
N ALA A 147 -7.64 18.34 -15.65
CA ALA A 147 -7.25 19.55 -16.33
C ALA A 147 -7.68 19.64 -17.81
N GLY A 148 -7.80 20.90 -18.28
CA GLY A 148 -7.53 21.26 -19.68
C GLY A 148 -8.59 22.13 -20.36
N ARG A 149 -8.52 23.46 -20.19
CA ARG A 149 -8.70 24.53 -21.21
C ARG A 149 -7.96 25.75 -20.61
N GLY A 150 -6.90 26.30 -21.19
CA GLY A 150 -6.80 26.86 -22.52
C GLY A 150 -6.74 28.38 -22.34
N GLY A 151 -5.60 29.00 -22.65
CA GLY A 151 -5.33 30.41 -22.37
C GLY A 151 -6.18 31.40 -23.17
N ALA A 152 -6.28 32.61 -22.62
CA ALA A 152 -6.54 33.85 -23.34
C ALA A 152 -5.82 34.96 -22.57
N GLY A 153 -4.91 35.68 -23.24
CA GLY A 153 -4.15 36.79 -22.68
C GLY A 153 -4.83 38.16 -22.85
N CYS A 154 -4.07 39.19 -22.43
CA CYS A 154 -4.23 40.64 -22.68
C CYS A 154 -5.34 41.34 -21.86
N ALA A 155 -5.18 42.53 -21.27
CA ALA A 155 -4.08 43.49 -21.20
C ALA A 155 -4.34 44.54 -20.08
N ALA A 156 -3.25 45.22 -19.70
CA ALA A 156 -3.11 46.64 -19.32
C ALA A 156 -3.75 47.20 -18.03
N GLY A 157 -2.90 47.89 -17.24
CA GLY A 157 -3.32 48.98 -16.36
C GLY A 157 -2.35 49.34 -15.22
N GLY A 158 -1.40 50.25 -15.50
CA GLY A 158 -0.67 51.15 -14.57
C GLY A 158 0.06 50.54 -13.36
N GLY A 159 1.37 50.73 -13.12
CA GLY A 159 2.09 51.99 -13.18
C GLY A 159 2.24 52.58 -11.78
N ALA A 160 3.23 52.12 -11.00
CA ALA A 160 3.91 52.92 -9.97
C ALA A 160 5.21 52.25 -9.55
N ARG A 161 6.33 52.80 -10.04
CA ARG A 161 7.66 52.62 -9.48
C ARG A 161 7.73 53.33 -8.13
N ARG A 162 8.50 52.77 -7.18
CA ARG A 162 9.44 53.51 -6.30
C ARG A 162 10.28 52.53 -5.47
N ASP A 163 11.54 52.44 -5.89
CA ASP A 163 12.78 52.51 -5.12
C ASP A 163 13.01 51.56 -3.93
N GLN A 164 13.83 50.54 -4.21
CA GLN A 164 14.74 49.93 -3.22
C GLN A 164 16.04 50.73 -3.16
N PRO A 165 16.71 50.73 -2.00
CA PRO A 165 18.16 50.63 -1.96
C PRO A 165 18.61 49.35 -1.24
N ARG A 166 19.54 48.61 -1.86
CA ARG A 166 20.44 47.63 -1.21
C ARG A 166 21.85 48.26 -1.15
N PRO A 167 22.88 47.58 -0.61
CA PRO A 167 23.14 47.25 0.79
C PRO A 167 24.50 47.83 1.25
N GLY A 168 24.78 47.81 2.55
CA GLY A 168 26.13 47.94 3.13
C GLY A 168 26.08 47.32 4.54
N GLY A 169 27.03 46.53 5.04
CA GLY A 169 28.44 46.42 4.70
C GLY A 169 29.27 46.75 5.94
N LEU A 170 29.27 45.84 6.91
CA LEU A 170 30.31 45.46 7.90
C LEU A 170 29.67 44.58 8.98
#